data_AF-A0A3M1UUA4-F1
#
_entry.id   AF-A0A3M1UUA4-F1
#
_cell.length_a   1.000
_cell.length_b   1.000
_cell.length_c   1.000
_cell.angle_alpha   90.00
_cell.angle_beta   90.00
_cell.angle_gamma   90.00
#
_symmetry.space_group_name_H-M   'P 1'
#
loop_
_entity.id
_entity.type
_entity.pdbx_description
1 polymer ?
#
loop_
_entity_poly.entity_id
_entity_poly.type
_entity_poly.pdbx_seq_one_letter_code
_entity_poly.pdbx_strand_id
1 'polypeptide(L)'
;MIGGITFLSCQAYEWYHFIHGTEGGARLVEVSAMQDIPLPGIDATKQDKVKVFPVWSTKEENSESEIVGLRLSNGRLITDERVPAIWASGTPTTGGANLHVNEYGPPAFADLFFFVTGFHGSHVFSGVVLLLILLINVNKGTYERRGHYEMVEKIGLYWHFVDLVWVFVFTFFYLI
;
A
#
# COMPACT_ATOMS: atom_id res chain seq x y z
N MET A 1 -18.32 -11.80 -17.70
CA MET A 1 -18.07 -11.52 -16.27
C MET A 1 -16.67 -11.94 -15.78
N ILE A 2 -16.10 -13.07 -16.25
CA ILE A 2 -14.79 -13.59 -15.78
C ILE A 2 -13.64 -12.59 -16.00
N GLY A 3 -13.60 -11.89 -17.15
CA GLY A 3 -12.56 -10.89 -17.43
C GLY A 3 -12.58 -9.69 -16.47
N GLY A 4 -13.77 -9.20 -16.09
CA GLY A 4 -13.92 -8.08 -15.15
C GLY A 4 -13.53 -8.45 -13.72
N ILE A 5 -13.87 -9.66 -13.26
CA ILE A 5 -13.45 -10.16 -11.93
C ILE A 5 -11.93 -10.29 -11.86
N THR A 6 -11.32 -10.85 -12.92
CA THR A 6 -9.86 -11.02 -12.99
C THR A 6 -9.15 -9.68 -12.99
N PHE A 7 -9.65 -8.70 -13.75
CA PHE A 7 -9.10 -7.35 -13.79
C PHE A 7 -9.18 -6.63 -12.42
N LEU A 8 -10.34 -6.66 -11.76
CA LEU A 8 -10.51 -6.08 -10.42
C LEU A 8 -9.63 -6.77 -9.37
N SER A 9 -9.41 -8.08 -9.52
CA SER A 9 -8.55 -8.85 -8.61
C SER A 9 -7.08 -8.49 -8.78
N CYS A 10 -6.60 -8.31 -10.02
CA CYS A 10 -5.24 -7.83 -10.27
C CYS A 10 -5.02 -6.44 -9.68
N GLN A 11 -6.00 -5.53 -9.82
CA GLN A 11 -5.94 -4.20 -9.23
C GLN A 11 -5.93 -4.25 -7.70
N ALA A 12 -6.80 -5.06 -7.11
CA ALA A 12 -6.84 -5.25 -5.66
C ALA A 12 -5.53 -5.84 -5.11
N TYR A 13 -4.92 -6.78 -5.84
CA TYR A 13 -3.63 -7.38 -5.47
C TYR A 13 -2.49 -6.35 -5.53
N GLU A 14 -2.43 -5.56 -6.61
CA GLU A 14 -1.43 -4.49 -6.77
C GLU A 14 -1.54 -3.46 -5.64
N TRP A 15 -2.76 -3.08 -5.25
CA TRP A 15 -2.98 -2.14 -4.16
C TRP A 15 -2.64 -2.73 -2.80
N TYR A 16 -3.00 -4.00 -2.58
CA TYR A 16 -2.64 -4.70 -1.36
C TYR A 16 -1.13 -4.72 -1.17
N HIS A 17 -0.38 -5.00 -2.24
CA HIS A 17 1.07 -5.02 -2.24
C HIS A 17 1.69 -3.61 -2.08
N PHE A 18 1.11 -2.59 -2.72
CA PHE A 18 1.53 -1.21 -2.55
C PHE A 18 1.35 -0.72 -1.11
N ILE A 19 0.23 -1.06 -0.47
CA ILE A 19 -0.10 -0.63 0.90
C ILE A 19 0.72 -1.36 1.95
N HIS A 20 0.88 -2.68 1.82
CA HIS A 20 1.50 -3.52 2.85
C HIS A 20 3.01 -3.72 2.63
N GLY A 21 3.50 -3.44 1.41
CA GLY A 21 4.89 -3.68 1.03
C GLY A 21 5.31 -5.14 1.06
N THR A 22 6.59 -5.38 0.81
CA THR A 22 7.19 -6.70 0.93
C THR A 22 7.96 -6.80 2.24
N GLU A 23 7.36 -7.52 3.19
CA GLU A 23 7.87 -7.75 4.54
C GLU A 23 7.90 -6.51 5.44
N GLY A 24 7.56 -6.68 6.72
CA GLY A 24 7.35 -5.58 7.67
C GLY A 24 8.50 -4.57 7.65
N GLY A 25 8.17 -3.28 7.49
CA GLY A 25 9.15 -2.21 7.33
C GLY A 25 10.26 -2.26 8.38
N ALA A 26 11.50 -2.24 7.90
CA ALA A 26 12.71 -2.26 8.74
C ALA A 26 13.32 -0.86 8.83
N ARG A 27 13.99 -0.50 9.92
CA ARG A 27 14.76 0.75 9.96
C ARG A 27 16.12 0.50 9.31
N LEU A 28 16.56 1.33 8.37
CA LEU A 28 17.89 1.22 7.78
C LEU A 28 18.86 2.18 8.46
N VAL A 29 20.06 1.71 8.78
CA VAL A 29 21.13 2.58 9.29
C VAL A 29 22.36 2.44 8.40
N GLU A 30 22.96 3.57 8.00
CA GLU A 30 24.25 3.55 7.31
C GLU A 30 25.39 3.27 8.31
N VAL A 31 26.27 2.33 7.96
CA VAL A 31 27.45 2.01 8.81
C VAL A 31 28.45 3.16 8.87
N SER A 32 28.46 4.06 7.88
CA SER A 32 29.26 5.30 7.90
C SER A 32 28.89 6.21 9.08
N ALA A 33 27.61 6.29 9.46
CA ALA A 33 27.16 7.03 10.66
C ALA A 33 27.59 6.36 11.98
N MET A 34 28.12 5.14 11.92
CA MET A 34 28.72 4.41 13.04
C MET A 34 30.26 4.55 13.08
N GLN A 35 30.85 5.51 12.35
CA GLN A 35 32.31 5.63 12.17
C GLN A 35 33.13 5.72 13.47
N ASP A 36 32.55 6.20 14.56
CA ASP A 36 33.23 6.32 15.86
C ASP A 36 33.10 5.05 16.74
N ILE A 37 32.61 3.95 16.14
CA ILE A 37 32.19 2.73 16.83
C ILE A 37 32.87 1.53 16.16
N PRO A 38 34.03 1.06 16.65
CA PRO A 38 34.67 -0.13 16.08
C PRO A 38 33.79 -1.36 16.29
N LEU A 39 33.02 -1.75 15.28
CA LEU A 39 32.23 -2.98 15.33
C LEU A 39 33.15 -4.15 14.94
N PRO A 40 33.41 -5.11 15.83
CA PRO A 40 34.31 -6.22 15.53
C PRO A 40 33.77 -6.99 14.31
N GLY A 41 34.48 -6.95 13.17
CA GLY A 41 34.16 -7.70 11.95
C GLY A 41 33.24 -7.02 10.92
N ILE A 42 32.97 -5.71 11.02
CA ILE A 42 32.44 -4.93 9.88
C ILE A 42 33.51 -3.94 9.47
N ASP A 43 33.96 -4.03 8.23
CA ASP A 43 34.88 -3.06 7.65
C ASP A 43 34.11 -1.78 7.32
N ALA A 44 34.30 -0.72 8.12
CA ALA A 44 33.64 0.58 7.93
C ALA A 44 34.00 1.26 6.59
N THR A 45 35.00 0.74 5.87
CA THR A 45 35.34 1.21 4.52
C THR A 45 34.42 0.66 3.43
N LYS A 46 33.57 -0.34 3.75
CA LYS A 46 32.48 -0.83 2.90
C LYS A 46 31.15 -0.31 3.45
N GLN A 47 30.52 0.60 2.71
CA GLN A 47 29.24 1.23 3.06
C GLN A 47 28.07 0.23 2.96
N ASP A 48 27.97 -0.71 3.89
CA ASP A 48 26.83 -1.62 3.97
C ASP A 48 25.70 -1.00 4.82
N LYS A 49 24.44 -1.31 4.48
CA LYS A 49 23.26 -0.88 5.24
C LYS A 49 22.91 -1.93 6.32
N VAL A 50 22.59 -1.49 7.53
CA VAL A 50 22.07 -2.34 8.62
C VAL A 50 20.54 -2.37 8.55
N LYS A 51 19.90 -3.55 8.64
CA LYS A 51 18.44 -3.73 8.63
C LYS A 51 17.91 -4.02 10.02
N VAL A 52 17.18 -3.07 10.59
CA VAL A 52 16.72 -3.17 11.96
C VAL A 52 15.26 -3.58 12.02
N PHE A 53 14.97 -4.65 12.75
CA PHE A 53 13.61 -5.14 13.00
C PHE A 53 13.23 -4.91 14.46
N PRO A 54 12.01 -4.44 14.76
CA PRO A 54 11.51 -4.43 16.12
C PRO A 54 11.38 -5.89 16.61
N VAL A 55 11.92 -6.21 17.80
CA VAL A 55 11.66 -7.50 18.44
C VAL A 55 10.30 -7.40 19.10
N TRP A 56 9.26 -7.97 18.49
CA TRP A 56 7.96 -8.12 19.14
C TRP A 56 8.05 -9.25 20.18
N SER A 57 8.13 -8.90 21.46
CA SER A 57 8.00 -9.87 22.56
C SER A 57 6.60 -10.47 22.51
N THR A 58 6.49 -11.77 22.29
CA THR A 58 5.22 -12.48 22.38
C THR A 58 4.81 -12.59 23.85
N LYS A 59 3.72 -11.89 24.18
CA LYS A 59 2.89 -12.01 25.41
C LYS A 59 3.61 -11.74 26.74
N GLU A 60 3.69 -10.48 27.12
CA GLU A 60 2.94 -9.92 28.26
C GLU A 60 3.29 -8.43 28.41
N GLU A 61 2.23 -7.62 28.42
CA GLU A 61 2.05 -6.31 29.05
C GLU A 61 3.26 -5.58 29.66
N ASN A 62 3.43 -4.32 29.22
CA ASN A 62 4.13 -3.21 29.89
C ASN A 62 5.66 -3.24 30.00
N SER A 63 6.35 -2.91 28.91
CA SER A 63 7.39 -1.86 28.97
C SER A 63 7.61 -1.28 27.57
N GLU A 64 8.07 -0.04 27.50
CA GLU A 64 8.51 0.59 26.27
C GLU A 64 9.39 -0.36 25.46
N SER A 65 9.15 -0.38 24.16
CA SER A 65 9.81 -1.19 23.13
C SER A 65 11.34 -1.13 23.22
N GLU A 66 11.93 -1.95 24.09
CA GLU A 66 13.37 -2.02 24.28
C GLU A 66 13.98 -2.83 23.12
N ILE A 67 14.94 -2.22 22.43
CA ILE A 67 15.53 -2.79 21.23
C ILE A 67 16.62 -3.77 21.69
N VAL A 68 16.31 -5.05 21.66
CA VAL A 68 17.20 -6.11 22.18
C VAL A 68 18.37 -6.41 21.22
N GLY A 69 18.27 -6.00 19.95
CA GLY A 69 19.39 -6.12 19.00
C GLY A 69 19.07 -5.66 17.57
N LEU A 70 20.11 -5.46 16.76
CA LEU A 70 20.06 -5.03 15.36
C LEU A 70 20.65 -6.10 14.46
N ARG A 71 20.02 -6.38 13.32
CA ARG A 71 20.56 -7.34 12.35
C ARG A 71 21.23 -6.62 11.19
N LEU A 72 22.44 -7.04 10.84
CA LEU A 72 23.11 -6.57 9.64
C LEU A 72 22.56 -7.24 8.38
N SER A 73 22.75 -6.56 7.25
CA SER A 73 22.49 -7.12 5.91
C SER A 73 23.20 -8.46 5.67
N ASN A 74 24.40 -8.64 6.24
CA ASN A 74 25.17 -9.88 6.18
C ASN A 74 24.69 -10.97 7.17
N GLY A 75 23.58 -10.75 7.87
CA GLY A 75 22.96 -11.73 8.76
C GLY A 75 23.46 -11.72 10.20
N ARG A 76 24.48 -10.92 10.54
CA ARG A 76 25.03 -10.82 11.89
C ARG A 76 24.12 -10.00 12.82
N LEU A 77 24.01 -10.39 14.09
CA LEU A 77 23.24 -9.69 15.11
C LEU A 77 24.16 -8.86 16.02
N ILE A 78 23.78 -7.62 16.32
CA ILE A 78 24.39 -6.72 17.33
C ILE A 78 23.41 -6.64 18.50
N THR A 79 23.85 -6.95 19.71
CA THR A 79 23.03 -6.88 20.94
C THR A 79 23.70 -6.02 22.01
N ASP A 80 24.41 -4.98 21.57
CA ASP A 80 25.26 -4.13 22.40
C ASP A 80 24.47 -2.97 23.04
N GLU A 81 25.02 -2.32 24.06
CA GLU A 81 24.43 -1.14 24.74
C GLU A 81 24.22 0.06 23.81
N ARG A 82 24.83 0.00 22.62
CA ARG A 82 24.83 1.04 21.57
C ARG A 82 23.63 0.94 20.63
N VAL A 83 22.88 -0.16 20.72
CA VAL A 83 21.69 -0.45 19.91
C VAL A 83 20.63 0.67 19.95
N PRO A 84 20.34 1.31 21.10
CA PRO A 84 19.40 2.43 21.15
C PRO A 84 19.85 3.67 20.36
N ALA A 85 21.14 4.01 20.40
CA ALA A 85 21.69 5.17 19.68
C ALA A 85 21.71 4.93 18.15
N ILE A 86 22.05 3.70 17.75
CA ILE A 86 22.00 3.28 16.35
C ILE A 86 20.55 3.27 15.82
N TRP A 87 19.60 2.82 16.64
CA TRP A 87 18.19 2.93 16.28
C TRP A 87 17.78 4.37 16.06
N ALA A 88 18.11 5.28 16.98
CA ALA A 88 17.73 6.69 16.88
C ALA A 88 18.23 7.36 15.58
N SER A 89 19.43 6.99 15.12
CA SER A 89 20.05 7.51 13.88
C SER A 89 19.56 6.85 12.59
N GLY A 90 18.79 5.77 12.66
CA GLY A 90 18.29 5.09 11.47
C GLY A 90 17.23 5.88 10.69
N THR A 91 17.14 5.65 9.39
CA THR A 91 16.02 6.10 8.58
C THR A 91 14.91 5.05 8.63
N PRO A 92 13.67 5.41 9.00
CA PRO A 92 12.55 4.49 8.93
C PRO A 92 12.31 4.12 7.46
N THR A 93 12.41 2.84 7.12
CA THR A 93 11.93 2.34 5.82
C THR A 93 10.68 1.53 6.10
N THR A 94 9.55 2.02 5.62
CA THR A 94 8.29 1.27 5.66
C THR A 94 8.27 0.33 4.48
N GLY A 95 7.82 -0.91 4.68
CA GLY A 95 7.43 -1.74 3.55
C GLY A 95 6.14 -1.16 3.00
N GLY A 96 6.18 -0.59 1.79
CA GLY A 96 5.00 -0.06 1.12
C GLY A 96 4.66 1.40 1.46
N ALA A 97 3.43 1.78 1.13
CA ALA A 97 2.94 3.15 1.19
C ALA A 97 1.69 3.27 2.07
N ASN A 98 1.73 4.22 3.00
CA ASN A 98 0.61 4.65 3.82
C ASN A 98 0.52 6.19 3.82
N LEU A 99 -0.49 6.76 4.50
CA LEU A 99 -0.70 8.22 4.54
C LEU A 99 0.44 9.01 5.22
N HIS A 100 1.26 8.37 6.04
CA HIS A 100 2.33 9.05 6.77
C HIS A 100 3.71 8.82 6.15
N VAL A 101 3.91 7.66 5.50
CA VAL A 101 5.20 7.24 4.97
C VAL A 101 4.97 6.50 3.66
N ASN A 102 5.72 6.89 2.63
CA ASN A 102 5.69 6.28 1.30
C ASN A 102 7.11 5.87 0.91
N GLU A 103 7.32 4.59 0.63
CA GLU A 103 8.62 4.06 0.17
C GLU A 103 8.95 4.46 -1.27
N TYR A 104 7.91 4.64 -2.10
CA TYR A 104 8.05 4.86 -3.54
C TYR A 104 8.18 6.35 -3.93
N GLY A 105 8.15 7.27 -2.96
CA GLY A 105 8.23 8.69 -3.21
C GLY A 105 7.74 9.55 -2.05
N PRO A 106 7.43 10.84 -2.28
CA PRO A 106 6.90 11.71 -1.24
C PRO A 106 5.59 11.15 -0.63
N PRO A 107 5.36 11.31 0.69
CA PRO A 107 4.09 10.91 1.32
C PRO A 107 2.86 11.53 0.64
N ALA A 108 2.98 12.79 0.18
CA ALA A 108 1.92 13.49 -0.52
C ALA A 108 1.47 12.81 -1.84
N PHE A 109 2.35 12.05 -2.50
CA PHE A 109 1.98 11.26 -3.68
C PHE A 109 1.07 10.10 -3.30
N ALA A 110 1.38 9.38 -2.21
CA ALA A 110 0.54 8.31 -1.71
C ALA A 110 -0.84 8.84 -1.26
N ASP A 111 -0.88 9.98 -0.59
CA ASP A 111 -2.15 10.64 -0.21
C ASP A 111 -3.05 10.95 -1.42
N LEU A 112 -2.48 11.56 -2.46
CA LEU A 112 -3.20 11.87 -3.69
C LEU A 112 -3.66 10.59 -4.40
N PHE A 113 -2.78 9.59 -4.49
CA PHE A 113 -3.09 8.29 -5.08
C PHE A 113 -4.29 7.65 -4.37
N PHE A 114 -4.24 7.49 -3.04
CA PHE A 114 -5.32 6.87 -2.27
C PHE A 114 -6.62 7.68 -2.35
N PHE A 115 -6.54 9.01 -2.33
CA PHE A 115 -7.73 9.85 -2.44
C PHE A 115 -8.42 9.70 -3.79
N VAL A 116 -7.68 9.89 -4.89
CA VAL A 116 -8.26 9.86 -6.24
C VAL A 116 -8.75 8.46 -6.60
N THR A 117 -7.92 7.45 -6.37
CA THR A 117 -8.26 6.07 -6.73
C THR A 117 -9.33 5.50 -5.81
N GLY A 118 -9.32 5.82 -4.52
CA GLY A 118 -10.35 5.44 -3.56
C GLY A 118 -11.71 6.09 -3.86
N PHE A 119 -11.71 7.39 -4.19
CA PHE A 119 -12.93 8.08 -4.62
C PHE A 119 -13.49 7.46 -5.90
N HIS A 120 -12.65 7.14 -6.88
CA HIS A 120 -13.07 6.45 -8.09
C HIS A 120 -13.64 5.04 -7.79
N GLY A 121 -12.96 4.26 -6.95
CA GLY A 121 -13.43 2.94 -6.52
C GLY A 121 -14.82 2.97 -5.88
N SER A 122 -15.14 4.01 -5.11
CA SER A 122 -16.50 4.21 -4.56
C SER A 122 -17.58 4.41 -5.64
N HIS A 123 -17.23 5.07 -6.75
CA HIS A 123 -18.12 5.28 -7.90
C HIS A 123 -18.33 3.97 -8.67
N VAL A 124 -17.26 3.22 -8.92
CA VAL A 124 -17.35 1.88 -9.54
C VAL A 124 -18.24 0.97 -8.69
N PHE A 125 -18.04 0.94 -7.37
CA PHE A 125 -18.85 0.13 -6.46
C PHE A 125 -20.34 0.51 -6.54
N SER A 126 -20.68 1.80 -6.44
CA SER A 126 -22.07 2.23 -6.54
C SER A 126 -22.67 1.95 -7.93
N GLY A 127 -21.88 2.07 -9.01
CA GLY A 127 -22.27 1.65 -10.35
C GLY A 127 -22.59 0.15 -10.46
N VAL A 128 -21.77 -0.71 -9.84
CA VAL A 128 -21.99 -2.17 -9.87
C VAL A 128 -23.29 -2.51 -9.15
N VAL A 129 -23.57 -1.85 -8.02
CA VAL A 129 -24.84 -2.00 -7.30
C VAL A 129 -26.02 -1.58 -8.17
N LEU A 130 -25.93 -0.44 -8.86
CA LEU A 130 -26.98 0.02 -9.78
C LEU A 130 -27.20 -0.94 -10.96
N LEU A 131 -26.12 -1.47 -11.56
CA LEU A 131 -26.21 -2.48 -12.62
C LEU A 131 -26.81 -3.79 -12.11
N LEU A 132 -26.51 -4.21 -10.89
CA LEU A 132 -27.09 -5.40 -10.28
C LEU A 132 -28.61 -5.23 -10.07
N ILE A 133 -29.03 -4.07 -9.57
CA ILE A 133 -30.45 -3.72 -9.43
C ILE A 133 -31.14 -3.70 -10.81
N LEU A 134 -30.49 -3.11 -11.81
CA LEU A 134 -31.00 -3.08 -13.18
C LEU A 134 -31.19 -4.51 -13.73
N LEU A 135 -30.20 -5.38 -13.56
CA LEU A 135 -30.24 -6.77 -14.00
C LEU A 135 -31.40 -7.53 -13.36
N ILE A 136 -31.60 -7.37 -12.05
CA ILE A 136 -32.74 -7.98 -11.33
C ILE A 136 -34.08 -7.47 -11.89
N ASN A 137 -34.19 -6.17 -12.14
CA ASN A 137 -35.42 -5.56 -12.65
C ASN A 137 -35.72 -5.94 -14.11
N VAL A 138 -34.69 -6.14 -14.94
CA VAL A 138 -34.80 -6.67 -16.31
C VAL A 138 -35.30 -8.12 -16.27
N ASN A 139 -34.69 -8.99 -15.46
CA ASN A 139 -35.15 -10.39 -15.33
C ASN A 139 -36.59 -10.51 -14.80
N LYS A 140 -37.07 -9.53 -14.03
CA LYS A 140 -38.47 -9.46 -13.59
C LYS A 140 -39.44 -8.93 -14.64
N GLY A 141 -38.98 -8.60 -15.86
CA GLY A 141 -39.80 -8.01 -16.91
C GLY A 141 -40.32 -6.60 -16.58
N THR A 142 -39.71 -5.92 -15.59
CA THR A 142 -40.23 -4.66 -15.04
C THR A 142 -40.26 -3.55 -16.08
N TYR A 143 -39.27 -3.54 -16.99
CA TYR A 143 -39.12 -2.49 -18.01
C TYR A 143 -39.98 -2.76 -19.26
N GLU A 144 -40.14 -4.02 -19.68
CA GLU A 144 -41.12 -4.40 -20.72
C GLU A 144 -42.55 -4.06 -20.28
N ARG A 145 -42.87 -4.32 -19.00
CA ARG A 145 -44.19 -3.96 -18.44
C ARG A 145 -44.40 -2.46 -18.31
N ARG A 146 -43.33 -1.67 -18.21
CA ARG A 146 -43.39 -0.19 -18.14
C ARG A 146 -43.42 0.46 -19.52
N GLY A 147 -42.91 -0.18 -20.57
CA GLY A 147 -42.94 0.34 -21.94
C GLY A 147 -41.86 1.39 -22.27
N HIS A 148 -40.95 1.69 -21.34
CA HIS A 148 -39.86 2.64 -21.55
C HIS A 148 -38.60 2.29 -20.75
N TYR A 149 -37.43 2.44 -21.38
CA TYR A 149 -36.12 1.99 -20.91
C TYR A 149 -35.22 3.11 -20.37
N GLU A 150 -35.80 4.25 -20.01
CA GLU A 150 -35.06 5.46 -19.59
C GLU A 150 -34.09 5.20 -18.41
N MET A 151 -34.43 4.30 -17.49
CA MET A 151 -33.52 3.93 -16.39
C MET A 151 -32.30 3.14 -16.83
N VAL A 152 -32.43 2.32 -17.88
CA VAL A 152 -31.30 1.57 -18.45
C VAL A 152 -30.32 2.56 -19.08
N GLU A 153 -30.84 3.55 -19.82
CA GLU A 153 -30.02 4.58 -20.46
C GLU A 153 -29.29 5.45 -19.42
N LYS A 154 -29.98 5.91 -18.37
CA LYS A 154 -29.37 6.69 -17.29
C LYS A 154 -28.26 5.93 -16.57
N ILE A 155 -28.50 4.66 -16.24
CA ILE A 155 -27.50 3.82 -15.56
C ILE A 155 -26.34 3.47 -16.50
N GLY A 156 -26.62 3.22 -17.78
CA GLY A 156 -25.58 3.01 -18.81
C GLY A 156 -24.70 4.25 -19.00
N LEU A 157 -25.30 5.44 -19.01
CA LEU A 157 -24.56 6.70 -19.12
C LEU A 157 -23.67 6.95 -17.89
N TYR A 158 -24.17 6.62 -16.69
CA TYR A 158 -23.37 6.64 -15.46
C TYR A 158 -22.17 5.70 -15.56
N TRP A 159 -22.39 4.47 -16.05
CA TRP A 159 -21.30 3.50 -16.22
C TRP A 159 -20.24 3.98 -17.21
N HIS A 160 -20.66 4.55 -18.35
CA HIS A 160 -19.74 5.16 -19.31
C HIS A 160 -18.97 6.35 -18.73
N PHE A 161 -19.63 7.18 -17.91
CA PHE A 161 -18.95 8.28 -17.23
C PHE A 161 -17.85 7.77 -16.28
N VAL A 162 -18.14 6.74 -15.49
CA VAL A 162 -17.15 6.10 -14.61
C VAL A 162 -15.97 5.55 -15.42
N ASP A 163 -16.25 4.85 -16.52
CA ASP A 163 -15.23 4.30 -17.41
C ASP A 163 -14.32 5.39 -18.04
N LEU A 164 -14.90 6.51 -18.49
CA LEU A 164 -14.13 7.63 -19.03
C LEU A 164 -13.22 8.27 -17.98
N VAL A 165 -13.71 8.48 -16.76
CA VAL A 165 -12.89 9.00 -15.65
C VAL A 165 -11.73 8.04 -15.34
N TRP A 166 -11.98 6.73 -15.40
CA TRP A 166 -10.95 5.72 -15.17
C TRP A 166 -9.80 5.81 -16.16
N VAL A 167 -10.09 5.98 -17.45
CA VAL A 167 -9.05 6.11 -18.49
C VAL A 167 -8.11 7.28 -18.18
N PHE A 168 -8.64 8.40 -17.70
CA PHE A 168 -7.81 9.55 -17.28
C PHE A 168 -6.95 9.23 -16.05
N VAL A 169 -7.54 8.66 -14.99
CA VAL A 169 -6.82 8.28 -13.77
C VAL A 169 -5.70 7.28 -14.09
N PHE A 170 -6.00 6.26 -14.89
CA PHE A 170 -5.03 5.26 -15.31
C PHE A 170 -3.85 5.91 -16.05
N THR A 171 -4.13 6.85 -16.97
CA THR A 171 -3.08 7.52 -17.73
C THR A 171 -2.12 8.32 -16.83
N PHE A 172 -2.64 9.10 -15.88
CA PHE A 172 -1.80 9.95 -15.03
C PHE A 172 -0.99 9.20 -13.97
N PHE A 173 -1.43 8.02 -13.52
CA PHE A 173 -0.72 7.27 -12.46
C PHE A 173 0.07 6.07 -12.97
N TYR A 174 -0.29 5.49 -14.12
CA TYR A 174 0.34 4.26 -14.63
C TYR A 174 1.12 4.45 -15.94
N LEU A 175 0.90 5.54 -16.70
CA LEU A 175 1.59 5.78 -17.99
C LEU A 175 2.53 6.99 -18.00
N ILE A 176 2.20 8.03 -17.25
CA ILE A 176 2.99 9.28 -17.12
C ILE A 176 3.79 9.22 -15.83
#